data_AF-A0A7X9HIH4-F1
#
_entry.id   AF-A0A7X9HIH4-F1
#
_cell.length_a   1.000
_cell.length_b   1.000
_cell.length_c   1.000
_cell.angle_alpha   90.00
_cell.angle_beta   90.00
_cell.angle_gamma   90.00
#
_symmetry.space_group_name_H-M   'P 1'
#
loop_
_entity.id
_entity.type
_entity.pdbx_description
1 polymer ?
#
loop_
_entity_poly.entity_id
_entity_poly.type
_entity_poly.pdbx_seq_one_letter_code
_entity_poly.pdbx_strand_id
1 'polypeptide(L)' 'LPALPEAWPDGKVYGLCARGGFVADLEWKNHQLSKAVIHSQKGGKIRIRYKENQWDLSLAPGSSRTISL' A
#
# COMPACT_ATOMS: atom_id res chain seq x y z
N LEU A 1 5.11 -1.29 5.20
CA LEU A 1 6.00 -0.58 6.14
C LEU A 1 7.02 -1.56 6.74
N PRO A 2 7.96 -2.07 5.92
CA PRO A 2 8.92 -3.08 6.40
C PRO A 2 9.98 -2.51 7.36
N ALA A 3 10.21 -1.19 7.33
CA ALA A 3 11.24 -0.52 8.12
C ALA A 3 10.76 0.87 8.58
N LEU A 4 9.56 0.98 9.16
CA LEU A 4 9.08 2.26 9.71
C LEU A 4 9.91 2.61 10.96
N PRO A 5 10.61 3.74 11.01
CA PRO A 5 11.38 4.15 12.19
C PRO A 5 10.47 4.45 13.38
N GLU A 6 10.96 4.20 14.60
CA GLU A 6 10.25 4.59 15.84
C GLU A 6 10.02 6.10 15.93
N ALA A 7 10.86 6.90 15.28
CA ALA A 7 10.72 8.35 15.22
C ALA A 7 9.45 8.83 14.49
N TRP A 8 8.77 7.98 13.70
CA TRP A 8 7.59 8.35 12.91
C TRP A 8 6.34 7.58 13.37
N PRO A 9 5.76 7.96 14.52
CA PRO A 9 4.56 7.29 15.05
C PRO A 9 3.37 7.41 14.10
N ASP A 10 3.21 8.57 13.47
CA ASP A 10 2.10 8.87 12.59
C ASP A 10 2.61 9.52 11.31
N GLY A 11 1.96 9.25 10.18
CA GLY A 11 2.38 9.83 8.93
C GLY A 11 1.63 9.28 7.73
N LYS A 12 1.94 9.87 6.59
CA LYS A 12 1.35 9.52 5.30
C LYS A 12 2.37 9.73 4.18
N VAL A 13 2.32 8.86 3.20
CA VAL A 13 3.12 8.95 1.98
C VAL A 13 2.23 8.60 0.80
N TYR A 14 2.33 9.39 -0.25
CA TYR A 14 1.52 9.23 -1.46
C TYR A 14 2.44 9.11 -2.67
N GLY A 15 1.98 8.40 -3.69
CA GLY A 15 2.70 8.32 -4.97
C GLY A 15 3.89 7.36 -4.97
N LEU A 16 3.96 6.39 -4.05
CA LEU A 16 5.07 5.42 -4.07
C LEU A 16 4.92 4.47 -5.25
N CYS A 17 5.82 4.57 -6.22
CA CYS A 17 5.85 3.67 -7.37
C CYS A 17 6.28 2.26 -6.94
N ALA A 18 5.39 1.29 -7.15
CA ALA A 18 5.65 -0.13 -6.99
C ALA A 18 5.86 -0.81 -8.35
N ARG A 19 6.62 -1.89 -8.34
CA ARG A 19 6.96 -2.66 -9.54
C ARG A 19 5.68 -3.19 -10.21
N GLY A 20 5.64 -3.19 -11.54
CA GLY A 20 4.46 -3.63 -12.31
C GLY A 20 3.49 -2.51 -12.69
N GLY A 21 3.83 -1.23 -12.44
CA GLY A 21 2.97 -0.09 -12.79
C GLY A 21 1.88 0.15 -11.75
N PHE A 22 2.19 -0.11 -10.49
CA PHE A 22 1.32 0.20 -9.37
C PHE A 22 1.83 1.42 -8.61
N VAL A 23 0.93 2.16 -7.99
CA VAL A 23 1.26 3.29 -7.13
C VAL A 23 0.60 3.05 -5.78
N ALA A 24 1.34 3.21 -4.70
CA ALA A 24 0.87 2.98 -3.35
C ALA A 24 0.83 4.29 -2.57
N ASP A 25 -0.31 4.52 -1.92
CA ASP A 25 -0.51 5.54 -0.92
C ASP A 25 -0.67 4.84 0.43
N LEU A 26 0.06 5.26 1.44
CA LEU A 26 0.08 4.63 2.76
C LEU A 26 -0.13 5.70 3.83
N GLU A 27 -1.01 5.41 4.78
CA GLU A 27 -1.26 6.21 5.97
C GLU A 27 -1.09 5.30 7.20
N TRP A 28 -0.34 5.77 8.20
CA TRP A 28 -0.10 5.04 9.44
C TRP A 28 -0.31 5.91 10.66
N LYS A 29 -0.71 5.26 11.74
CA LYS A 29 -0.96 5.85 13.05
C LYS A 29 -0.45 4.91 14.13
N ASN A 30 0.18 5.42 15.19
CA ASN A 30 0.77 4.59 16.26
C ASN A 30 1.68 3.46 15.71
N HIS A 31 2.53 3.78 14.74
CA HIS A 31 3.45 2.88 14.03
C HIS A 31 2.77 1.74 13.25
N GLN A 32 1.45 1.84 13.04
CA GLN A 32 0.66 0.83 12.36
C GLN A 32 -0.02 1.40 11.13
N LEU A 33 0.03 0.66 10.03
CA LEU A 33 -0.72 0.98 8.82
C LEU A 33 -2.21 1.07 9.18
N SER A 34 -2.81 2.23 8.92
CA SER A 34 -4.24 2.46 9.10
C SER A 34 -4.96 2.35 7.76
N LYS A 35 -4.31 2.78 6.68
CA LYS A 35 -4.88 2.74 5.33
C LYS A 35 -3.80 2.60 4.29
N ALA A 36 -4.07 1.78 3.28
CA ALA A 36 -3.29 1.68 2.07
C ALA A 36 -4.20 1.78 0.85
N VAL A 37 -3.85 2.59 -0.13
CA VAL A 37 -4.53 2.65 -1.42
C VAL A 37 -3.55 2.24 -2.50
N ILE A 38 -3.89 1.19 -3.24
CA ILE A 38 -3.08 0.68 -4.33
C ILE A 38 -3.77 1.02 -5.64
N HIS A 39 -3.13 1.88 -6.43
CA HIS A 39 -3.55 2.27 -7.75
C HIS A 39 -2.84 1.41 -8.79
N SER A 40 -3.57 1.00 -9.82
CA SER A 40 -3.07 0.20 -10.92
C SER A 40 -3.09 1.04 -12.19
N GLN A 41 -1.91 1.37 -12.74
CA GLN A 41 -1.84 2.11 -14.00
C GLN A 41 -2.05 1.20 -15.21
N LYS A 42 -1.50 -0.02 -15.18
CA LYS A 42 -1.49 -0.94 -16.32
C LYS A 42 -2.40 -2.15 -16.17
N GLY A 43 -3.03 -2.32 -15.01
CA GLY A 43 -3.70 -3.58 -14.68
C GLY A 43 -2.69 -4.66 -14.29
N GLY A 44 -3.18 -5.71 -13.66
CA GLY A 44 -2.40 -6.91 -13.38
C GLY A 44 -2.58 -7.43 -11.96
N LYS A 45 -1.74 -8.41 -11.64
CA LYS A 45 -1.71 -9.05 -10.32
C LYS A 45 -0.66 -8.39 -9.45
N ILE A 46 -1.04 -8.05 -8.23
CA ILE A 46 -0.12 -7.54 -7.21
C ILE A 46 -0.31 -8.33 -5.93
N ARG A 47 0.82 -8.61 -5.28
CA ARG A 47 0.85 -9.18 -3.93
C ARG A 47 1.25 -8.08 -2.96
N ILE A 48 0.38 -7.83 -1.98
CA ILE A 48 0.60 -6.85 -0.92
C ILE A 48 0.88 -7.63 0.35
N ARG A 49 1.94 -7.24 1.08
CA ARG A 49 2.29 -7.82 2.37
C ARG A 49 2.41 -6.72 3.41
N TYR A 50 1.79 -6.95 4.56
CA TYR A 50 1.95 -6.11 5.74
C TYR A 50 1.95 -6.98 7.00
N LYS A 51 3.05 -6.97 7.75
CA LYS A 51 3.30 -7.91 8.86
C LYS A 51 3.05 -9.35 8.39
N GLU A 52 2.15 -10.08 9.04
CA GLU A 52 1.79 -11.46 8.71
C GLU A 52 0.67 -11.56 7.65
N ASN A 53 0.06 -10.43 7.29
CA ASN A 53 -1.05 -10.40 6.35
C ASN A 53 -0.55 -10.32 4.91
N GLN A 54 -1.20 -11.07 4.03
CA GLN A 54 -0.97 -11.04 2.59
C GLN A 54 -2.30 -10.93 1.85
N TRP A 55 -2.31 -10.09 0.81
CA TRP A 55 -3.42 -9.98 -0.13
C TRP A 55 -2.89 -10.15 -1.55
N ASP A 56 -3.45 -11.10 -2.28
CA ASP A 56 -3.23 -11.25 -3.71
C ASP A 56 -4.42 -10.58 -4.42
N LEU A 57 -4.14 -9.48 -5.12
CA LEU A 57 -5.14 -8.69 -5.82
C LEU A 57 -4.94 -8.79 -7.33
N SER A 58 -6.04 -8.77 -8.07
CA SER A 58 -6.06 -8.53 -9.51
C SER A 58 -6.79 -7.23 -9.76
N LEU A 59 -6.08 -6.23 -10.28
CA LEU A 59 -6.61 -4.90 -10.54
C LEU A 59 -6.71 -4.66 -12.04
N ALA A 60 -7.76 -3.96 -12.46
CA ALA A 60 -7.90 -3.47 -13.83
C ALA A 60 -7.01 -2.23 -14.04
N PRO A 61 -6.66 -1.89 -15.30
CA PRO A 61 -6.01 -0.61 -15.60
C PRO A 61 -6.87 0.57 -15.11
N GLY A 62 -6.25 1.56 -14.47
CA GLY A 62 -6.93 2.74 -13.90
C GLY A 62 -7.69 2.49 -12.60
N SER A 63 -7.79 1.24 -12.12
CA SER A 63 -8.50 0.93 -10.87
C SER A 63 -7.64 1.12 -9.63
N SER A 64 -8.29 1.39 -8.50
CA SER A 64 -7.65 1.47 -7.18
C SER A 64 -8.32 0.55 -6.18
N ARG A 65 -7.55 -0.01 -5.24
CA ARG A 65 -8.05 -0.78 -4.11
C ARG A 65 -7.59 -0.17 -2.80
N THR A 66 -8.56 0.08 -1.92
CA THR A 66 -8.29 0.47 -0.53
C THR A 66 -8.22 -0.76 0.35
N ILE A 67 -7.20 -0.81 1.21
CA ILE A 67 -7.03 -1.78 2.29
C ILE A 67 -7.01 -0.96 3.58
N SER A 68 -8.02 -1.16 4.41
CA SER A 68 -8.10 -0.58 5.76
C SER A 68 -7.79 -1.67 6.78
N LEU A 69 -7.08 -1.30 7.85
CA LEU A 69 -6.66 -2.17 8.95
C LEU A 69 -7.12 -1.59 10.29
#